data_AF-G8F6H9-F1
#
_entry.id   AF-G8F6H9-F1
#
_cell.length_a   1.000
_cell.length_b   1.000
_cell.length_c   1.000
_cell.angle_alpha   90.00
_cell.angle_beta   90.00
_cell.angle_gamma   90.00
#
_symmetry.space_group_name_H-M   'P 1'
#
loop_
_entity.id
_entity.type
_entity.pdbx_description
1 polymer ?
#
loop_
_entity_poly.entity_id
_entity_poly.type
_entity_poly.pdbx_seq_one_letter_code
_entity_poly.pdbx_strand_id
1 'polypeptide(L)'
;GEIAGAGAASVLSALTNKAIVKKELLSDVAGRDNYRVNNKHDDKYRPLPCNKIVKRAEELVGQELPYSLTSDNCEHFVNHLRYGVSRSDQVHLQTVSPSQEPG
;
A
#
# COMPACT_ATOMS: atom_id res chain seq x y z
N GLY A 1 -5.22 -27.24 -27.16
CA GLY A 1 -4.11 -26.47 -26.59
C GLY A 1 -4.71 -25.20 -26.04
N GLU A 2 -4.48 -24.90 -24.76
CA GLU A 2 -4.86 -23.65 -24.05
C GLU A 2 -4.45 -23.83 -22.58
N ILE A 3 -3.14 -23.90 -22.31
CA ILE A 3 -2.61 -23.93 -20.92
C ILE A 3 -1.42 -22.97 -20.69
N ALA A 4 -1.01 -22.21 -21.71
CA ALA A 4 0.15 -21.33 -21.62
C ALA A 4 -0.18 -19.88 -21.22
N GLY A 5 -1.46 -19.46 -21.32
CA GLY A 5 -1.86 -18.05 -21.13
C GLY A 5 -1.94 -17.61 -19.67
N ALA A 6 -2.45 -18.46 -18.77
CA ALA A 6 -2.63 -18.11 -17.36
C ALA A 6 -1.30 -17.91 -16.62
N GLY A 7 -0.30 -18.76 -16.91
CA GLY A 7 1.04 -18.63 -16.33
C GLY A 7 1.76 -17.36 -16.79
N ALA A 8 1.63 -17.00 -18.07
CA ALA A 8 2.24 -15.79 -18.61
C ALA A 8 1.58 -14.51 -18.04
N ALA A 9 0.25 -14.51 -17.86
CA ALA A 9 -0.47 -13.41 -17.23
C ALA A 9 -0.07 -13.19 -15.76
N SER A 10 0.13 -14.27 -14.99
CA SER A 10 0.60 -14.19 -13.60
C SER A 10 2.03 -13.64 -13.50
N VAL A 11 2.92 -14.02 -14.43
CA VAL A 11 4.29 -13.50 -14.47
C VAL A 11 4.32 -12.05 -14.96
N LEU A 12 3.52 -11.69 -15.96
CA LEU A 12 3.38 -10.30 -16.44
C LEU A 12 2.78 -9.39 -15.36
N SER A 13 1.78 -9.86 -14.60
CA SER A 13 1.23 -9.12 -13.45
C SER A 13 2.25 -8.93 -12.33
N ALA A 14 3.17 -9.88 -12.12
CA ALA A 14 4.28 -9.71 -11.20
C ALA A 14 5.36 -8.75 -11.73
N LEU A 15 5.45 -8.54 -13.06
CA LEU A 15 6.39 -7.62 -13.72
C LEU A 15 5.81 -6.20 -13.85
N THR A 16 4.50 -6.04 -13.94
CA THR A 16 3.82 -4.74 -13.93
C THR A 16 3.50 -4.37 -12.49
N ASN A 17 4.45 -3.72 -11.80
CA ASN A 17 4.33 -3.24 -10.42
C ASN A 17 3.18 -2.23 -10.23
N LYS A 18 1.92 -2.68 -10.27
CA LYS A 18 0.74 -1.84 -10.12
C LYS A 18 -0.36 -2.57 -9.35
N ALA A 19 -1.06 -1.85 -8.48
CA ALA A 19 -2.19 -2.37 -7.73
C ALA A 19 -3.35 -1.38 -7.73
N ILE A 20 -4.57 -1.89 -7.64
CA ILE A 20 -5.79 -1.09 -7.60
C ILE A 20 -6.29 -1.04 -6.16
N VAL A 21 -6.60 0.15 -5.67
CA VAL A 21 -7.25 0.31 -4.37
C VAL A 21 -8.72 -0.10 -4.49
N LYS A 22 -9.15 -1.07 -3.68
CA LYS A 22 -10.53 -1.57 -3.66
C LYS A 22 -11.22 -1.30 -2.32
N LYS A 23 -12.55 -1.26 -2.35
CA LYS A 23 -13.41 -1.20 -1.17
C LYS A 23 -14.34 -2.41 -1.21
N GLU A 24 -14.09 -3.37 -0.32
CA GLU A 24 -14.78 -4.67 -0.26
C GLU A 24 -15.19 -4.98 1.18
N LEU A 25 -16.06 -5.97 1.37
CA LEU A 25 -16.43 -6.45 2.70
C LEU A 25 -15.22 -7.15 3.35
N LEU A 26 -15.01 -6.90 4.64
CA LEU A 26 -13.91 -7.53 5.38
C LEU A 26 -14.03 -9.07 5.37
N SER A 27 -15.24 -9.61 5.39
CA SER A 27 -15.50 -11.05 5.26
C SER A 27 -15.00 -11.63 3.94
N ASP A 28 -15.12 -10.86 2.85
CA ASP A 28 -14.74 -11.31 1.52
C ASP A 28 -13.22 -11.24 1.36
N VAL A 29 -12.59 -10.21 1.94
CA VAL A 29 -11.13 -10.03 1.92
C VAL A 29 -10.43 -11.05 2.83
N ALA A 30 -10.96 -11.29 4.04
CA ALA A 30 -10.36 -12.23 4.99
C ALA A 30 -10.68 -13.69 4.64
N GLY A 31 -11.82 -13.95 4.00
CA GLY A 31 -12.27 -15.30 3.67
C GLY A 31 -12.34 -16.20 4.91
N ARG A 32 -11.46 -17.20 4.98
CA ARG A 32 -11.37 -18.14 6.11
C ARG A 32 -10.23 -17.83 7.09
N ASP A 33 -9.43 -16.81 6.78
CA ASP A 33 -8.29 -16.45 7.59
C ASP A 33 -8.69 -15.58 8.78
N ASN A 34 -7.95 -15.71 9.88
CA ASN A 34 -8.13 -14.85 11.04
C ASN A 34 -7.59 -13.45 10.75
N TYR A 35 -8.30 -12.43 11.25
CA TYR A 35 -7.86 -11.04 11.20
C TYR A 35 -7.93 -10.41 12.58
N ARG A 36 -7.15 -9.34 12.78
CA ARG A 36 -7.18 -8.53 14.00
C ARG A 36 -6.98 -7.06 13.64
N VAL A 37 -7.53 -6.17 14.46
CA VAL A 37 -7.17 -4.75 14.40
C VAL A 37 -5.73 -4.61 14.89
N ASN A 38 -4.88 -4.00 14.07
CA ASN A 38 -3.48 -3.75 14.42
C ASN A 38 -3.08 -2.32 14.03
N ASN A 39 -3.37 -1.36 14.89
CA ASN A 39 -2.92 0.02 14.73
C ASN A 39 -1.47 0.14 15.20
N LYS A 40 -0.55 -0.40 14.38
CA LYS A 40 0.86 -0.70 14.72
C LYS A 40 1.64 0.43 15.38
N HIS A 41 1.31 1.70 15.11
CA HIS A 41 2.09 2.85 15.57
C HIS A 41 1.31 3.88 16.40
N ASP A 42 0.14 3.51 16.96
CA ASP A 42 -0.64 4.42 17.80
C ASP A 42 0.08 4.82 19.11
N ASP A 43 1.07 4.03 19.53
CA ASP A 43 1.97 4.30 20.64
C ASP A 43 2.99 5.41 20.32
N LYS A 44 3.31 5.61 19.04
CA LYS A 44 4.34 6.55 18.55
C LYS A 44 3.75 7.78 17.86
N TYR A 45 2.62 7.64 17.18
CA TYR A 45 2.01 8.69 16.38
C TYR A 45 0.53 8.86 16.69
N ARG A 46 0.11 10.12 16.77
CA ARG A 46 -1.31 10.43 16.91
C ARG A 46 -2.03 10.13 15.59
N PRO A 47 -3.06 9.28 15.56
CA PRO A 47 -3.84 9.06 14.36
C PRO A 47 -4.62 10.33 13.97
N LEU A 48 -4.89 10.47 12.67
CA LEU A 48 -5.80 11.49 12.16
C LEU A 48 -7.23 11.24 12.67
N PRO A 49 -8.11 12.26 12.66
CA PRO A 49 -9.53 12.06 12.94
C PRO A 49 -10.13 10.97 12.05
N CYS A 50 -10.96 10.09 12.62
CA CYS A 50 -11.50 8.92 11.91
C CYS A 50 -12.19 9.28 10.58
N ASN A 51 -12.95 10.38 10.55
CA ASN A 51 -13.60 10.88 9.35
C ASN A 51 -12.60 11.29 8.26
N LYS A 52 -11.43 11.83 8.62
CA LYS A 52 -10.37 12.17 7.66
C LYS A 52 -9.71 10.92 7.09
N ILE A 53 -9.49 9.89 7.93
CA ILE A 53 -8.90 8.62 7.50
C ILE A 53 -9.83 7.95 6.48
N VAL A 54 -11.11 7.78 6.82
CA VAL A 54 -12.10 7.16 5.93
C VAL A 54 -12.24 7.95 4.63
N LYS A 55 -12.36 9.28 4.71
CA LYS A 55 -12.49 10.13 3.51
C LYS A 55 -11.31 9.94 2.55
N ARG A 56 -10.07 9.96 3.05
CA ARG A 56 -8.87 9.75 2.23
C ARG A 56 -8.82 8.36 1.61
N ALA A 57 -9.21 7.33 2.36
CA ALA A 57 -9.25 5.96 1.85
C ALA A 57 -10.24 5.85 0.69
N GLU A 58 -11.43 6.45 0.83
CA GLU A 58 -12.47 6.46 -0.19
C GLU A 58 -12.06 7.25 -1.45
N GLU A 59 -11.35 8.37 -1.31
CA GLU A 59 -10.83 9.16 -2.44
C GLU A 59 -9.83 8.38 -3.32
N LEU A 60 -9.17 7.36 -2.76
CA LEU A 60 -8.18 6.55 -3.47
C LEU A 60 -8.77 5.30 -4.13
N VAL A 61 -10.03 4.93 -3.84
CA VAL A 61 -10.67 3.74 -4.41
C VAL A 61 -10.73 3.84 -5.95
N GLY A 62 -10.34 2.76 -6.62
CA GLY A 62 -10.27 2.68 -8.08
C GLY A 62 -8.99 3.23 -8.69
N GLN A 63 -8.11 3.88 -7.92
CA GLN A 63 -6.82 4.34 -8.41
C GLN A 63 -5.85 3.17 -8.56
N GLU A 64 -5.11 3.17 -9.66
CA GLU A 64 -4.01 2.26 -9.91
C GLU A 64 -2.70 2.93 -9.42
N LEU A 65 -2.10 2.35 -8.39
CA LEU A 65 -0.88 2.86 -7.75
C LEU A 65 0.31 1.97 -8.12
N PRO A 66 1.52 2.53 -8.27
CA PRO A 66 2.74 1.74 -8.38
C PRO A 66 2.86 0.83 -7.15
N TYR A 67 2.98 -0.46 -7.38
CA TYR A 67 2.93 -1.46 -6.33
C TYR A 67 3.88 -2.62 -6.65
N SER A 68 5.01 -2.72 -5.96
CA SER A 68 5.72 -4.01 -5.89
C SER A 68 5.02 -4.88 -4.84
N LEU A 69 4.86 -6.18 -5.11
CA LEU A 69 4.22 -7.18 -4.25
C LEU A 69 5.00 -7.47 -2.94
N THR A 70 5.76 -6.51 -2.41
CA THR A 70 6.36 -6.62 -1.07
C THR A 70 5.40 -6.03 -0.05
N SER A 71 5.42 -6.57 1.17
CA SER A 71 4.60 -6.12 2.31
C SER A 71 4.73 -4.61 2.60
N ASP A 72 5.80 -3.99 2.11
CA ASP A 72 6.16 -2.59 2.37
C ASP A 72 5.15 -1.59 1.81
N ASN A 73 4.57 -1.87 0.64
CA ASN A 73 3.71 -0.90 -0.05
C ASN A 73 2.31 -0.84 0.56
N CYS A 74 1.77 -1.97 1.04
CA CYS A 74 0.53 -1.99 1.81
C CYS A 74 0.67 -1.27 3.14
N GLU A 75 1.77 -1.51 3.88
CA GLU A 75 2.03 -0.82 5.16
C GLU A 75 2.20 0.69 4.95
N HIS A 76 2.93 1.10 3.90
CA HIS A 76 3.04 2.50 3.49
C HIS A 76 1.70 3.16 3.21
N PHE A 77 0.85 2.48 2.45
CA PHE A 77 -0.46 2.99 2.06
C PHE A 77 -1.34 3.23 3.29
N VAL A 78 -1.47 2.24 4.18
CA VAL A 78 -2.32 2.37 5.37
C VAL A 78 -1.76 3.35 6.41
N ASN A 79 -0.43 3.45 6.54
CA ASN A 79 0.20 4.44 7.42
C ASN A 79 0.00 5.87 6.90
N HIS A 80 0.09 6.08 5.58
CA HIS A 80 -0.24 7.37 4.97
C HIS A 80 -1.67 7.80 5.29
N LEU A 81 -2.63 6.86 5.19
CA LEU A 81 -4.04 7.12 5.49
C LEU A 81 -4.25 7.45 6.98
N ARG A 82 -3.66 6.66 7.89
CA ARG A 82 -3.90 6.76 9.33
C ARG A 82 -3.17 7.92 10.00
N TYR A 83 -1.91 8.15 9.66
CA TYR A 83 -1.03 9.10 10.35
C TYR A 83 -0.67 10.32 9.51
N GLY A 84 -1.02 10.32 8.21
CA GLY A 84 -0.68 11.42 7.30
C GLY A 84 0.79 11.43 6.85
N VAL A 85 1.55 10.39 7.18
CA VAL A 85 2.95 10.20 6.77
C VAL A 85 3.13 8.80 6.20
N SER A 86 3.69 8.69 5.00
CA SER A 86 4.09 7.41 4.40
C SER A 86 5.44 7.01 5.00
N ARG A 87 5.46 6.07 5.95
CA ARG A 87 6.69 5.53 6.56
C ARG A 87 6.56 4.01 6.71
N SER A 88 7.56 3.26 6.29
CA SER A 88 7.79 1.85 6.63
C SER A 88 8.95 1.81 7.61
N ASP A 89 8.88 0.89 8.56
CA ASP A 89 9.96 0.60 9.50
C ASP A 89 11.15 -0.12 8.84
N GLN A 90 11.05 -0.53 7.56
CA GLN A 90 12.15 -1.14 6.82
C GLN A 90 12.84 -0.13 5.89
N VAL A 91 14.06 0.19 6.29
CA VAL A 91 15.01 1.12 5.66
C VAL A 91 15.24 0.77 4.19
N HIS A 92 14.88 1.67 3.26
CA HIS A 92 15.62 1.79 2.01
C HIS A 92 16.56 2.99 2.14
N LEU A 93 17.82 2.72 2.46
CA LEU A 93 18.91 3.66 2.26
C LEU A 93 19.07 3.82 0.74
N GLN A 94 18.40 4.82 0.15
CA GLN A 94 18.95 5.50 -1.01
C GLN A 94 18.88 7.00 -0.78
N THR A 95 20.02 7.50 -0.33
CA THR A 95 20.44 8.90 -0.32
C THR A 95 20.15 9.53 -1.69
N VAL A 96 19.18 10.44 -1.75
CA VAL A 96 19.17 11.48 -2.78
C VAL A 96 19.81 12.70 -2.15
N SER A 97 21.04 13.01 -2.53
CA SER A 97 21.56 14.37 -2.43
C SER A 97 21.29 15.07 -3.75
N PRO A 98 20.54 16.19 -3.77
CA PRO A 98 20.37 17.00 -4.97
C PRO A 98 21.69 17.70 -5.31
N SER A 99 22.01 17.73 -6.61
CA SER A 99 23.04 18.59 -7.17
C SER A 99 22.74 20.04 -6.76
N GLN A 100 23.63 20.64 -5.96
CA GLN A 100 23.72 22.09 -5.80
C GLN A 100 24.80 22.58 -6.75
N GLU A 101 24.40 23.21 -7.85
CA GLU A 101 25.18 24.29 -8.46
C GLU A 101 24.89 25.56 -7.66
N PRO A 102 25.94 26.33 -7.29
CA PRO A 102 25.96 27.71 -7.78
C PRO A 102 27.38 28.20 -8.13
N GLY A 103 27.49 28.94 -9.25
CA GLY A 103 28.68 29.73 -9.61
C GLY A 103 28.85 29.92 -11.10
#